data_AF-A0AAW5EUS7-F1
#
_entry.id   AF-A0AAW5EUS7-F1
#
_cell.length_a   1.000
_cell.length_b   1.000
_cell.length_c   1.000
_cell.angle_alpha   90.00
_cell.angle_beta   90.00
_cell.angle_gamma   90.00
#
_symmetry.space_group_name_H-M   'P 1'
#
loop_
_entity.id
_entity.type
_entity.pdbx_description
1 polymer ?
#
loop_
_entity_poly.entity_id
_entity_poly.type
_entity_poly.pdbx_seq_one_letter_code
_entity_poly.pdbx_strand_id
1 'polypeptide(L)'
;MAPCPTVTDLGAMVHDAWRFPGMVIAPPGGAGRSMKEDAADPAIAAVAAGVDMEQVAAGEDGHDVFGAVLRQAVQAGTIKPAQVQAMATHILASFYMAGSLDHPPPFASTRNASTPPGTNDTLVSDVEMEGAVLLQNENRVLPFDPALGPVLLLTRNAMR
;
A
#
# COMPACT_ATOMS: atom_id res chain seq x y z
N MET A 1 -4.28 -2.30 12.29
CA MET A 1 -4.79 -1.55 11.13
C MET A 1 -6.30 -1.50 11.27
N ALA A 2 -6.91 -0.30 11.30
CA ALA A 2 -8.38 -0.22 11.35
C ALA A 2 -8.94 -0.74 10.01
N PRO A 3 -9.96 -1.60 10.00
CA PRO A 3 -10.54 -2.09 8.77
C PRO A 3 -11.22 -0.94 8.01
N CYS A 4 -11.08 -0.90 6.68
CA CYS A 4 -11.71 0.13 5.82
C CYS A 4 -13.19 0.44 6.12
N PRO A 5 -14.05 -0.50 6.56
CA PRO A 5 -15.43 -0.19 6.97
C PRO A 5 -15.58 0.82 8.13
N THR A 6 -14.51 1.19 8.86
CA THR A 6 -14.59 2.26 9.88
C THR A 6 -14.46 3.67 9.29
N VAL A 7 -14.05 3.80 8.03
CA VAL A 7 -13.93 5.08 7.33
C VAL A 7 -15.19 5.30 6.51
N THR A 8 -15.99 6.30 6.88
CA THR A 8 -17.15 6.72 6.10
C THR A 8 -16.75 7.78 5.07
N ASP A 9 -17.47 7.84 3.95
CA ASP A 9 -17.33 8.89 2.93
C ASP A 9 -15.97 8.99 2.24
N LEU A 10 -15.14 7.93 2.27
CA LEU A 10 -13.84 7.91 1.61
C LEU A 10 -13.98 8.23 0.10
N GLY A 11 -14.96 7.64 -0.58
CA GLY A 11 -15.25 7.92 -1.98
C GLY A 11 -15.63 9.37 -2.25
N ALA A 12 -16.45 9.97 -1.39
CA ALA A 12 -16.81 11.39 -1.51
C ALA A 12 -15.59 12.31 -1.33
N MET A 13 -14.69 11.97 -0.41
CA MET A 13 -13.46 12.74 -0.23
C MET A 13 -12.50 12.57 -1.42
N VAL A 14 -12.21 11.33 -1.79
CA VAL A 14 -11.17 11.02 -2.79
C VAL A 14 -11.64 11.34 -4.21
N HIS A 15 -12.83 10.88 -4.61
CA HIS A 15 -13.30 11.04 -5.98
C HIS A 15 -14.05 12.37 -6.19
N ASP A 16 -14.86 12.81 -5.23
CA ASP A 16 -15.66 14.03 -5.42
C ASP A 16 -14.93 15.30 -5.00
N ALA A 17 -14.34 15.32 -3.79
CA ALA A 17 -13.68 16.52 -3.28
C ALA A 17 -12.27 16.70 -3.86
N TRP A 18 -11.44 15.66 -3.84
CA TRP A 18 -10.07 15.72 -4.37
C TRP A 18 -9.99 15.51 -5.88
N ARG A 19 -11.09 15.06 -6.50
CA ARG A 19 -11.15 14.76 -7.94
C ARG A 19 -10.09 13.74 -8.38
N PHE A 20 -9.76 12.81 -7.49
CA PHE A 20 -8.82 11.74 -7.81
C PHE A 20 -9.51 10.70 -8.70
N PRO A 21 -9.06 10.49 -9.95
CA PRO A 21 -9.72 9.59 -10.89
C PRO A 21 -9.25 8.14 -10.74
N GLY A 22 -8.20 7.89 -9.95
CA GLY A 22 -7.61 6.57 -9.77
C GLY A 22 -8.31 5.75 -8.70
N MET A 23 -7.86 4.51 -8.54
CA MET A 23 -8.47 3.51 -7.68
C MET A 23 -8.04 3.64 -6.22
N VAL A 24 -8.98 3.35 -5.33
CA VAL A 24 -8.74 3.10 -3.91
C VAL A 24 -8.61 1.61 -3.68
N ILE A 25 -7.43 1.18 -3.21
CA ILE A 25 -7.14 -0.24 -2.95
C ILE A 25 -7.21 -0.51 -1.45
N ALA A 26 -7.97 -1.53 -1.06
CA ALA A 26 -7.91 -2.09 0.29
C ALA A 26 -6.70 -3.04 0.41
N PRO A 27 -5.80 -2.84 1.39
CA PRO A 27 -4.71 -3.77 1.64
C PRO A 27 -5.24 -5.14 2.11
N PRO A 28 -4.40 -6.18 2.22
CA PRO A 28 -4.84 -7.49 2.69
C PRO A 28 -5.57 -7.39 4.04
N GLY A 29 -6.77 -7.97 4.12
CA GLY A 29 -7.67 -7.87 5.27
C GLY A 29 -8.38 -6.52 5.45
N GLY A 30 -8.06 -5.50 4.65
CA GLY A 30 -8.60 -4.15 4.72
C GLY A 30 -10.08 -4.04 4.32
N ALA A 31 -10.52 -4.86 3.35
CA ALA A 31 -11.93 -4.97 2.96
C ALA A 31 -12.80 -5.63 4.05
N GLY A 32 -12.18 -6.15 5.11
CA GLY A 32 -12.82 -6.94 6.15
C GLY A 32 -13.07 -8.39 5.71
N ARG A 33 -13.23 -9.28 6.69
CA ARG A 33 -13.63 -10.68 6.47
C ARG A 33 -14.94 -10.92 7.19
N SER A 34 -15.88 -11.61 6.56
CA SER A 34 -17.14 -11.98 7.18
C SER A 34 -16.86 -12.96 8.33
N MET A 35 -17.02 -12.49 9.57
CA MET A 35 -16.83 -13.29 10.78
C MET A 35 -18.16 -13.84 11.33
N LYS A 36 -19.30 -13.48 10.73
CA LYS A 36 -20.66 -13.87 11.12
C LYS A 36 -21.60 -13.90 9.90
N GLU A 37 -22.53 -14.85 9.85
CA GLU A 37 -23.50 -15.06 8.74
C GLU A 37 -24.62 -14.00 8.69
N ASP A 38 -24.82 -13.23 9.76
CA ASP A 38 -25.98 -12.38 10.02
C ASP A 38 -25.66 -10.87 10.11
N ALA A 39 -24.41 -10.48 9.85
CA ALA A 39 -24.01 -9.08 9.73
C ALA A 39 -23.98 -8.62 8.26
N ALA A 40 -24.21 -7.32 8.01
CA ALA A 40 -23.94 -6.74 6.70
C ALA A 40 -22.49 -7.05 6.29
N ASP A 41 -22.32 -7.59 5.08
CA ASP A 41 -21.02 -8.09 4.64
C ASP A 41 -19.99 -6.93 4.66
N PRO A 42 -18.89 -7.04 5.43
CA PRO A 42 -17.91 -5.98 5.56
C PRO A 42 -17.28 -5.58 4.22
N ALA A 43 -17.27 -6.48 3.25
CA ALA A 43 -16.82 -6.20 1.89
C ALA A 43 -17.77 -5.22 1.17
N ILE A 44 -19.08 -5.36 1.37
CA ILE A 44 -20.08 -4.42 0.85
C ILE A 44 -19.98 -3.07 1.56
N ALA A 45 -19.69 -3.06 2.86
CA ALA A 45 -19.41 -1.82 3.57
C ALA A 45 -18.16 -1.12 3.04
N ALA A 46 -17.10 -1.86 2.68
CA ALA A 46 -15.90 -1.29 2.05
C ALA A 46 -16.21 -0.67 0.67
N VAL A 47 -17.01 -1.35 -0.16
CA VAL A 47 -17.47 -0.81 -1.44
C VAL A 47 -18.34 0.45 -1.26
N ALA A 48 -19.21 0.45 -0.24
CA ALA A 48 -20.02 1.63 0.10
C ALA A 48 -19.17 2.81 0.62
N ALA A 49 -18.05 2.52 1.30
CA ALA A 49 -17.10 3.54 1.72
C ALA A 49 -16.33 4.15 0.53
N GLY A 50 -16.19 3.45 -0.59
CA GLY A 50 -15.48 3.91 -1.78
C GLY A 50 -14.20 3.13 -2.10
N VAL A 51 -14.10 1.87 -1.67
CA VAL A 51 -13.02 0.96 -2.10
C VAL A 51 -13.36 0.40 -3.48
N ASP A 52 -12.41 0.47 -4.41
CA ASP A 52 -12.57 -0.02 -5.79
C ASP A 52 -11.98 -1.43 -6.00
N MET A 53 -10.91 -1.75 -5.29
CA MET A 53 -10.15 -2.99 -5.47
C MET A 53 -9.65 -3.54 -4.14
N GLU A 54 -9.61 -4.87 -4.01
CA GLU A 54 -8.91 -5.54 -2.91
C GLU A 54 -7.51 -5.98 -3.34
N GLN A 55 -6.56 -5.92 -2.41
CA GLN A 55 -5.27 -6.56 -2.55
C GLN A 55 -5.31 -7.96 -1.91
N VAL A 56 -5.09 -8.99 -2.73
CA VAL A 56 -5.00 -10.38 -2.27
C VAL A 56 -3.56 -10.68 -1.82
N ALA A 57 -3.38 -11.15 -0.58
CA ALA A 57 -2.05 -11.53 -0.09
C ALA A 57 -1.57 -12.86 -0.69
N ALA A 58 -0.27 -12.94 -0.96
CA ALA A 58 0.39 -14.20 -1.30
C ALA A 58 0.41 -15.10 -0.05
N GLY A 59 -0.42 -16.16 -0.03
CA GLY A 59 -0.49 -17.15 1.06
C GLY A 59 -1.84 -17.26 1.78
N GLU A 60 -2.85 -16.47 1.42
CA GLU A 60 -4.21 -16.59 1.98
C GLU A 60 -5.15 -17.42 1.08
N ASP A 61 -4.67 -18.56 0.57
CA ASP A 61 -5.40 -19.48 -0.32
C ASP A 61 -6.09 -18.85 -1.54
N GLY A 62 -5.74 -17.59 -1.88
CA GLY A 62 -6.24 -16.89 -3.06
C GLY A 62 -7.74 -16.60 -3.05
N HIS A 63 -8.39 -16.59 -1.88
CA HIS A 63 -9.82 -16.28 -1.80
C HIS A 63 -10.04 -14.77 -1.95
N ASP A 64 -10.68 -14.37 -3.05
CA ASP A 64 -11.16 -13.02 -3.30
C ASP A 64 -12.32 -12.66 -2.36
N VAL A 65 -12.19 -11.58 -1.59
CA VAL A 65 -13.23 -11.07 -0.69
C VAL A 65 -14.36 -10.45 -1.51
N PHE A 66 -14.05 -9.75 -2.61
CA PHE A 66 -15.03 -9.08 -3.44
C PHE A 66 -15.70 -9.99 -4.46
N GLY A 67 -15.01 -10.96 -5.04
CA GLY A 67 -15.49 -11.61 -6.27
C GLY A 67 -16.87 -12.26 -6.16
N ALA A 68 -17.10 -13.14 -5.17
CA ALA A 68 -18.41 -13.77 -4.97
C ALA A 68 -19.44 -12.81 -4.34
N VAL A 69 -19.01 -12.05 -3.33
CA VAL A 69 -19.87 -11.16 -2.55
C VAL A 69 -20.44 -10.03 -3.42
N LEU A 70 -19.60 -9.40 -4.24
CA LEU A 70 -20.02 -8.32 -5.13
C LEU A 70 -21.00 -8.81 -6.20
N ARG A 71 -20.77 -10.01 -6.76
CA ARG A 71 -21.71 -10.64 -7.71
C ARG A 71 -23.09 -10.84 -7.08
N GLN A 72 -23.13 -11.39 -5.87
CA GLN A 72 -24.38 -11.59 -5.14
C GLN A 72 -25.06 -10.25 -4.80
N ALA A 73 -24.31 -9.24 -4.37
CA ALA A 73 -24.85 -7.93 -4.04
C ALA A 73 -25.41 -7.18 -5.26
N VAL A 74 -24.81 -7.36 -6.45
CA VAL A 74 -25.37 -6.82 -7.70
C VAL A 74 -26.66 -7.57 -8.09
N GLN A 75 -26.69 -8.89 -7.97
CA GLN A 75 -27.90 -9.69 -8.24
C GLN A 75 -29.04 -9.37 -7.28
N ALA A 76 -28.72 -9.11 -6.01
CA ALA A 76 -29.67 -8.70 -4.97
C ALA A 76 -30.08 -7.22 -5.08
N GLY A 77 -29.41 -6.42 -5.92
CA GLY A 77 -29.68 -5.00 -6.08
C GLY A 77 -29.12 -4.09 -4.98
N THR A 78 -28.40 -4.64 -4.00
CA THR A 78 -27.72 -3.88 -2.93
C THR A 78 -26.59 -3.01 -3.48
N ILE A 79 -25.90 -3.47 -4.53
CA ILE A 79 -24.92 -2.69 -5.28
C ILE A 79 -25.45 -2.47 -6.70
N LYS A 80 -25.45 -1.22 -7.16
CA LYS A 80 -25.92 -0.88 -8.51
C LYS A 80 -24.84 -1.21 -9.54
N PRO A 81 -25.19 -1.66 -10.76
CA PRO A 81 -24.21 -1.87 -11.84
C PRO A 81 -23.35 -0.63 -12.14
N ALA A 82 -23.94 0.58 -12.02
CA ALA A 82 -23.20 1.83 -12.20
C ALA A 82 -22.07 2.04 -11.18
N GLN A 83 -22.21 1.51 -9.97
CA GLN A 83 -21.16 1.59 -8.94
C GLN A 83 -19.99 0.67 -9.31
N VAL A 84 -20.26 -0.56 -9.77
CA VAL A 84 -19.21 -1.46 -10.28
C VAL A 84 -18.52 -0.87 -11.50
N GLN A 85 -19.27 -0.22 -12.40
CA GLN A 85 -18.69 0.48 -13.55
C GLN A 85 -17.77 1.63 -13.11
N ALA A 86 -18.14 2.40 -12.08
CA ALA A 86 -17.28 3.44 -11.53
C ALA A 86 -15.97 2.85 -10.96
N MET A 87 -16.06 1.77 -10.17
CA MET A 87 -14.89 1.06 -9.64
C MET A 87 -13.96 0.60 -10.77
N ALA A 88 -14.50 -0.05 -11.80
CA ALA A 88 -13.74 -0.49 -12.97
C ALA A 88 -13.11 0.70 -13.73
N THR A 89 -13.80 1.83 -13.81
CA THR A 89 -13.28 3.05 -14.44
C THR A 89 -12.08 3.60 -13.66
N HIS A 90 -12.13 3.64 -12.33
CA HIS A 90 -11.00 4.07 -11.50
C HIS A 90 -9.77 3.16 -11.64
N ILE A 91 -9.99 1.84 -11.74
CA ILE A 91 -8.92 0.86 -11.96
C ILE A 91 -8.26 1.10 -13.32
N LEU A 92 -9.05 1.21 -14.39
CA LEU A 92 -8.54 1.47 -15.73
C LEU A 92 -7.84 2.83 -15.83
N ALA A 93 -8.39 3.86 -15.19
CA ALA A 93 -7.76 5.18 -15.12
C ALA A 93 -6.38 5.09 -14.44
N SER A 94 -6.24 4.30 -13.38
CA SER A 94 -4.97 4.10 -12.70
C SER A 94 -3.93 3.42 -13.59
N PHE A 95 -4.33 2.39 -14.34
CA PHE A 95 -3.43 1.74 -15.30
C PHE A 95 -3.05 2.64 -16.47
N TYR A 96 -3.97 3.49 -16.92
CA TYR A 96 -3.68 4.49 -17.95
C TYR A 96 -2.69 5.54 -17.43
N MET A 97 -2.92 6.12 -16.25
CA MET A 97 -2.03 7.10 -15.62
C MET A 97 -0.63 6.54 -15.34
N ALA A 98 -0.53 5.27 -14.97
CA ALA A 98 0.75 4.59 -14.76
C ALA A 98 1.45 4.19 -16.07
N GLY A 99 0.84 4.41 -17.24
CA GLY A 99 1.35 3.99 -18.53
C GLY A 99 1.41 2.48 -18.73
N SER A 100 0.81 1.69 -17.83
CA SER A 100 0.92 0.22 -17.80
C SER A 100 0.20 -0.47 -18.96
N LEU A 101 -0.75 0.21 -19.60
CA LEU A 101 -1.42 -0.31 -20.80
C LEU A 101 -0.55 -0.17 -22.06
N ASP A 102 0.17 0.94 -22.18
CA ASP A 102 1.07 1.22 -23.31
C ASP A 102 2.45 0.59 -23.12
N HIS A 103 2.93 0.52 -21.88
CA HIS A 103 4.24 0.04 -21.47
C HIS A 103 4.07 -1.02 -20.38
N PRO A 104 3.51 -2.20 -20.71
CA PRO A 104 3.24 -3.23 -19.71
C PRO A 104 4.56 -3.66 -19.04
N PRO A 105 4.57 -3.84 -17.70
CA PRO A 105 5.74 -4.34 -17.02
C PRO A 105 6.08 -5.75 -17.53
N PRO A 106 7.36 -6.14 -17.53
CA PRO A 106 7.73 -7.50 -17.93
C PRO A 106 7.03 -8.52 -17.03
N PHE A 107 6.35 -9.49 -17.63
CA PHE A 107 5.64 -10.58 -16.91
C PHE A 107 6.58 -11.59 -16.22
N ALA A 108 7.89 -11.33 -16.20
CA ALA A 108 8.89 -12.15 -15.53
C ALA A 108 9.09 -11.70 -14.08
N SER A 109 9.27 -12.64 -13.15
CA SER A 109 9.55 -12.29 -11.76
C SER A 109 10.82 -11.46 -11.68
N THR A 110 10.74 -10.25 -11.14
CA THR A 110 11.87 -9.33 -10.88
C THR A 110 12.83 -9.83 -9.79
N ARG A 111 12.77 -11.12 -9.42
CA ARG A 111 13.62 -11.76 -8.40
C ARG A 111 15.12 -11.59 -8.64
N ASN A 112 15.51 -11.24 -9.88
CA ASN A 112 16.89 -10.97 -10.26
C ASN A 112 17.07 -9.55 -10.82
N ALA A 113 16.38 -8.54 -10.26
CA ALA A 113 16.77 -7.15 -10.46
C ALA A 113 18.10 -6.92 -9.72
N SER A 114 19.19 -7.45 -10.28
CA SER A 114 20.53 -7.09 -9.85
C SER A 114 20.73 -5.62 -10.15
N THR A 115 21.11 -4.84 -9.15
CA THR A 115 21.62 -3.48 -9.34
C THR A 115 22.59 -3.49 -10.52
N PRO A 116 22.40 -2.65 -11.55
CA PRO A 116 23.26 -2.65 -12.73
C PRO A 116 24.73 -2.54 -12.28
N PRO A 117 25.62 -3.47 -12.69
CA PRO A 117 27.02 -3.39 -12.29
C PRO A 117 27.62 -2.06 -12.75
N GLY A 118 28.23 -1.32 -11.82
CA GLY A 118 28.82 0.01 -12.08
C GLY A 118 27.97 1.20 -11.63
N THR A 119 26.79 0.98 -11.06
CA THR A 119 26.09 2.04 -10.31
C THR A 119 26.60 2.05 -8.87
N ASN A 120 27.54 2.96 -8.58
CA ASN A 120 27.83 3.35 -7.19
C ASN A 120 26.64 4.19 -6.70
N ASP A 121 25.52 3.54 -6.44
CA ASP A 121 24.32 4.21 -5.95
C ASP A 121 24.52 4.58 -4.48
N THR A 122 24.81 5.86 -4.22
CA THR A 122 24.93 6.41 -2.86
C THR A 122 23.57 6.77 -2.28
N LEU A 123 22.46 6.65 -3.03
CA LEU A 123 21.14 7.10 -2.59
C LEU A 123 20.75 6.51 -1.23
N VAL A 124 21.01 5.22 -1.01
CA VAL A 124 20.72 4.58 0.29
C VAL A 124 21.55 5.22 1.40
N SER A 125 22.87 5.35 1.22
CA SER A 125 23.73 5.99 2.22
C SER A 125 23.40 7.46 2.43
N ASP A 126 23.01 8.18 1.38
CA ASP A 126 22.66 9.60 1.44
C ASP A 126 21.35 9.78 2.24
N VAL A 127 20.33 8.96 1.96
CA VAL A 127 19.07 8.97 2.72
C VAL A 127 19.29 8.54 4.18
N GLU A 128 20.17 7.57 4.44
CA GLU A 128 20.55 7.19 5.81
C GLU A 128 21.23 8.34 6.56
N MET A 129 22.14 9.05 5.91
CA MET A 129 22.82 10.21 6.50
C MET A 129 21.87 11.38 6.73
N GLU A 130 21.02 11.71 5.77
CA GLU A 130 20.05 12.82 5.86
C GLU A 130 18.92 12.52 6.84
N GLY A 131 18.54 11.25 7.00
CA GLY A 131 17.52 10.79 7.94
C GLY A 131 18.01 10.66 9.38
N ALA A 132 19.33 10.69 9.62
CA ALA A 132 19.90 10.57 10.95
C ALA A 132 19.63 11.84 11.80
N VAL A 133 19.14 11.64 13.03
CA VAL A 133 18.83 12.74 13.96
C VAL A 133 19.82 12.71 15.14
N LEU A 134 20.59 13.79 15.30
CA LEU A 134 21.47 13.98 16.45
C LEU A 134 20.66 14.44 17.67
N LEU A 135 20.31 13.51 18.56
CA LEU A 135 19.49 13.81 19.73
C LEU A 135 20.24 14.53 20.85
N GLN A 136 21.55 14.26 20.99
CA GLN A 136 22.38 14.82 22.05
C GLN A 136 23.83 14.93 21.57
N ASN A 137 24.47 16.07 21.84
CA ASN A 137 25.89 16.31 21.56
C ASN A 137 26.49 17.19 22.66
N GLU A 138 26.45 16.70 23.89
CA GLU A 138 27.08 17.38 25.01
C GLU A 138 28.59 17.47 24.80
N ASN A 139 29.17 18.58 25.24
CA ASN A 139 30.61 18.87 25.11
C ASN A 139 31.13 18.87 23.67
N ARG A 140 30.26 18.92 22.65
CA ARG A 140 30.62 18.91 21.23
C ARG A 140 31.55 17.75 20.85
N VAL A 141 31.26 16.57 21.39
CA VAL A 141 32.04 15.35 21.11
C VAL A 141 31.95 14.94 19.63
N LEU A 142 30.85 15.28 18.96
CA LEU A 142 30.68 15.10 17.52
C LEU A 142 30.85 16.43 16.75
N PRO A 143 31.44 16.40 15.52
CA PRO A 143 31.98 15.22 14.84
C PRO A 143 33.28 14.72 15.48
N PHE A 144 33.55 13.42 15.36
CA PHE A 144 34.80 12.85 15.86
C PHE A 144 36.01 13.43 15.12
N ASP A 145 37.03 13.81 15.86
CA ASP A 145 38.34 14.14 15.29
C ASP A 145 38.99 12.86 14.74
N PRO A 146 39.35 12.78 13.44
CA PRO A 146 40.03 11.62 12.87
C PRO A 146 41.38 11.29 13.53
N ALA A 147 41.98 12.26 14.23
CA ALA A 147 43.20 12.07 15.00
C ALA A 147 42.96 11.44 16.39
N LEU A 148 41.71 11.18 16.77
CA LEU A 148 41.40 10.38 17.95
C LEU A 148 42.08 9.01 17.83
N GLY A 149 42.59 8.53 18.97
CA GLY A 149 43.18 7.20 19.08
C GLY A 149 42.15 6.08 18.93
N PRO A 150 42.45 4.87 19.42
CA PRO A 150 41.55 3.72 19.28
C PRO A 150 40.12 4.00 19.77
N VAL A 151 39.13 3.73 18.91
CA VAL A 151 37.70 3.83 19.24
C VAL A 151 37.17 2.46 19.66
N LEU A 152 36.59 2.36 20.85
CA LEU A 152 35.93 1.14 21.33
C LEU A 152 34.46 1.15 20.91
N LEU A 153 34.07 0.23 20.02
CA LEU A 153 32.68 0.02 19.63
C LEU A 153 32.06 -1.08 20.51
N LEU A 154 31.12 -0.71 21.39
CA LEU A 154 30.32 -1.65 22.16
C LEU A 154 28.89 -1.65 21.62
N THR A 155 28.53 -2.68 20.85
CA THR A 155 27.16 -2.86 20.38
C THR A 155 26.51 -4.02 21.12
N ARG A 156 25.19 -3.93 21.31
CA ARG A 156 24.35 -5.12 21.41
C ARG A 156 23.74 -5.24 20.03
N ASN A 157 23.92 -6.36 19.33
CA ASN A 157 23.21 -6.56 18.07
C ASN A 157 21.71 -6.38 18.34
N ALA A 158 21.13 -5.30 17.81
CA ALA A 158 19.69 -5.12 17.78
C ALA A 158 19.13 -6.04 16.69
N MET A 159 17.95 -6.57 16.97
CA MET A 159 17.24 -7.63 16.27
C MET A 159 17.22 -7.46 14.74
N ARG A 160 17.36 -8.60 14.04
CA ARG A 160 16.93 -8.77 12.64
C ARG A 160 15.41 -8.60 12.52
#